data_AF-A0A537WRN7-F1
#
_entry.id   AF-A0A537WRN7-F1
#
_cell.length_a   1.000
_cell.length_b   1.000
_cell.length_c   1.000
_cell.angle_alpha   90.00
_cell.angle_beta   90.00
_cell.angle_gamma   90.00
#
_symmetry.space_group_name_H-M   'P 1'
#
loop_
_entity.id
_entity.type
_entity.pdbx_description
1 polymer ?
#
loop_
_entity_poly.entity_id
_entity_poly.type
_entity_poly.pdbx_seq_one_letter_code
_entity_poly.pdbx_strand_id
1 'polypeptide(L)'
;MRRRSASSSWRRGRSGSPSTSGCPRSGRAGGRASSSIRIRPLFRSRRRCRASPLRSCSRRRQVWRGRVHCALVLPLALVGNLSLDLIDGGPPRTGGAPFHCARALRLLGTRATIVARCAPRDAATFRRGFARLGLPATIVPGTATTTFSFSYEGDRRLMQVERVGDVWSRADVEAVPPGGWVHAGPLLRGDFPAGTLAALARGRRLSLDGQGLTRVRATGSLRLERDPDPELLRHVTVLKLADEEAEALVGGLDPEALAALGPPEVLVTFGSRGSLVIAGGQAERVRAHYVSEDPTGSGDAFSIAYLAARASGHVPVAAARRATALVGQMLTGRSR
;
A
#
# COMPACT_ATOMS: atom_id res chain seq x y z
N MET A 1 16.67 -57.62 -37.78
CA MET A 1 15.26 -57.66 -38.23
C MET A 1 14.53 -56.39 -37.77
N ARG A 2 14.19 -55.53 -38.75
CA ARG A 2 13.03 -54.59 -38.93
C ARG A 2 12.24 -54.15 -37.67
N ARG A 3 12.19 -52.86 -37.26
CA ARG A 3 11.45 -51.66 -37.76
C ARG A 3 9.94 -51.83 -38.04
N ARG A 4 9.16 -50.84 -37.56
CA ARG A 4 7.81 -50.31 -37.96
C ARG A 4 6.76 -50.44 -36.84
N SER A 5 5.72 -49.61 -36.69
CA SER A 5 5.36 -48.24 -37.09
C SER A 5 3.95 -48.00 -36.52
N ALA A 6 3.58 -46.75 -36.29
CA ALA A 6 2.26 -46.29 -35.85
C ALA A 6 1.09 -46.75 -36.76
N SER A 7 -0.11 -46.83 -36.20
CA SER A 7 -1.33 -46.36 -36.88
C SER A 7 -2.45 -46.00 -35.91
N SER A 8 -3.07 -44.87 -36.23
CA SER A 8 -4.28 -44.26 -35.69
C SER A 8 -5.54 -45.06 -35.96
N SER A 9 -6.55 -44.97 -35.09
CA SER A 9 -7.95 -45.03 -35.53
C SER A 9 -8.84 -44.06 -34.75
N TRP A 10 -9.50 -43.22 -35.54
CA TRP A 10 -10.60 -42.35 -35.15
C TRP A 10 -11.84 -43.19 -34.85
N ARG A 11 -12.55 -42.90 -33.76
CA ARG A 11 -14.00 -43.17 -33.66
C ARG A 11 -14.74 -41.99 -33.03
N ARG A 12 -15.76 -41.56 -33.77
CA ARG A 12 -16.77 -40.58 -33.40
C ARG A 12 -17.70 -41.18 -32.34
N GLY A 13 -18.07 -40.39 -31.34
CA GLY A 13 -19.19 -40.64 -30.43
C GLY A 13 -19.81 -39.32 -30.02
N ARG A 14 -21.02 -39.05 -30.53
CA ARG A 14 -21.90 -37.94 -30.15
C ARG A 14 -22.71 -38.32 -28.92
N SER A 15 -22.84 -37.38 -27.98
CA SER A 15 -23.98 -37.10 -27.07
C SER A 15 -23.41 -36.49 -25.78
N GLY A 16 -23.98 -35.52 -25.08
CA GLY A 16 -25.14 -34.66 -25.28
C GLY A 16 -24.95 -33.44 -24.36
N SER A 17 -25.52 -32.30 -24.73
CA SER A 17 -25.59 -31.11 -23.88
C SER A 17 -26.51 -31.35 -22.68
N PRO A 18 -26.34 -30.56 -21.60
CA PRO A 18 -27.50 -29.80 -21.17
C PRO A 18 -27.20 -28.31 -20.96
N SER A 19 -28.10 -27.53 -21.55
CA SER A 19 -28.56 -26.19 -21.23
C SER A 19 -28.28 -25.67 -19.81
N THR A 20 -27.82 -24.42 -19.73
CA THR A 20 -28.11 -23.53 -18.61
C THR A 20 -28.86 -22.30 -19.11
N SER A 21 -29.97 -22.08 -18.41
CA SER A 21 -31.03 -21.09 -18.54
C SER A 21 -30.55 -19.65 -18.42
N GLY A 22 -31.02 -18.80 -19.34
CA GLY A 22 -31.13 -17.36 -19.13
C GLY A 22 -32.39 -17.01 -18.33
N CYS A 23 -32.37 -15.85 -17.69
CA CYS A 23 -33.54 -15.05 -17.29
C CYS A 23 -33.09 -13.62 -16.91
N PRO A 24 -33.97 -12.61 -16.96
CA PRO A 24 -33.72 -11.43 -17.77
C PRO A 24 -33.76 -10.09 -17.01
N ARG A 25 -33.41 -9.04 -17.76
CA ARG A 25 -33.58 -7.62 -17.45
C ARG A 25 -35.04 -7.27 -17.09
N SER A 26 -35.19 -6.49 -16.03
CA SER A 26 -36.28 -5.53 -15.78
C SER A 26 -35.61 -4.29 -15.16
N GLY A 27 -36.03 -3.05 -15.31
CA GLY A 27 -37.20 -2.40 -15.87
C GLY A 27 -37.21 -1.02 -15.23
N ARG A 28 -37.14 0.06 -16.02
CA ARG A 28 -37.17 1.45 -15.54
C ARG A 28 -38.57 1.80 -15.02
N ALA A 29 -38.63 2.46 -13.87
CA ALA A 29 -39.62 3.47 -13.49
C ALA A 29 -38.88 4.43 -12.53
N GLY A 30 -38.87 5.76 -12.66
CA GLY A 30 -39.96 6.64 -13.07
C GLY A 30 -40.59 7.23 -11.80
N GLY A 31 -40.08 8.36 -11.32
CA GLY A 31 -40.64 9.01 -10.12
C GLY A 31 -39.82 10.20 -9.63
N ARG A 32 -39.99 11.37 -10.27
CA ARG A 32 -39.61 12.67 -9.71
C ARG A 32 -40.80 13.23 -8.92
N ALA A 33 -40.57 13.59 -7.67
CA ALA A 33 -41.36 14.63 -6.98
C ALA A 33 -40.52 15.19 -5.83
N SER A 34 -39.94 16.38 -6.01
CA SER A 34 -39.44 17.20 -4.90
C SER A 34 -39.99 18.61 -5.05
N SER A 35 -41.06 18.88 -4.31
CA SER A 35 -41.61 20.20 -4.08
C SER A 35 -40.68 20.97 -3.13
N SER A 36 -40.07 22.04 -3.65
CA SER A 36 -39.26 22.97 -2.86
C SER A 36 -40.12 24.18 -2.47
N ILE A 37 -40.52 24.24 -1.20
CA ILE A 37 -41.17 25.41 -0.61
C ILE A 37 -40.08 26.45 -0.32
N ARG A 38 -40.21 27.61 -0.97
CA ARG A 38 -39.37 28.80 -0.78
C ARG A 38 -39.81 29.55 0.47
N ILE A 39 -38.89 29.79 1.40
CA ILE A 39 -39.07 30.73 2.51
C ILE A 39 -38.44 32.08 2.11
N ARG A 40 -39.25 33.14 2.10
CA ARG A 40 -38.82 34.55 1.96
C ARG A 40 -38.45 35.12 3.34
N PRO A 41 -37.35 35.88 3.49
CA PRO A 41 -37.08 36.61 4.73
C PRO A 41 -37.73 38.00 4.70
N LEU A 42 -38.46 38.34 5.77
CA LEU A 42 -39.04 39.65 6.01
C LEU A 42 -38.06 40.57 6.76
N PHE A 43 -37.74 41.67 6.07
CA PHE A 43 -37.57 43.04 6.54
C PHE A 43 -36.73 43.38 7.79
N ARG A 44 -35.71 44.20 7.48
CA ARG A 44 -35.03 45.17 8.35
C ARG A 44 -36.00 46.12 9.04
N SER A 45 -35.71 46.47 10.28
CA SER A 45 -35.91 47.85 10.75
C SER A 45 -34.67 48.35 11.50
N ARG A 46 -34.23 49.54 11.09
CA ARG A 46 -33.14 50.33 11.69
C ARG A 46 -33.74 51.19 12.80
N ARG A 47 -33.14 51.20 13.98
CA ARG A 47 -33.21 52.36 14.88
C ARG A 47 -31.81 52.77 15.30
N ARG A 48 -31.46 54.01 14.94
CA ARG A 48 -30.28 54.74 15.39
C ARG A 48 -30.60 55.32 16.78
N CYS A 49 -29.72 55.10 17.75
CA CYS A 49 -29.64 55.95 18.94
C CYS A 49 -28.21 56.45 19.08
N ARG A 50 -28.10 57.74 19.39
CA ARG A 50 -26.88 58.57 19.41
C ARG A 50 -25.98 58.23 20.60
N ALA A 51 -24.70 58.50 20.42
CA ALA A 51 -23.61 58.34 21.38
C ALA A 51 -23.58 59.47 22.43
N SER A 52 -23.11 59.15 23.64
CA SER A 52 -22.28 59.97 24.57
C SER A 52 -21.98 59.14 25.85
N PRO A 53 -20.98 59.49 26.69
CA PRO A 53 -19.63 58.93 26.73
C PRO A 53 -19.42 57.92 27.89
N LEU A 54 -18.60 56.89 27.68
CA LEU A 54 -18.27 55.89 28.71
C LEU A 54 -16.97 56.25 29.44
N ARG A 55 -17.09 56.52 30.75
CA ARG A 55 -16.01 56.32 31.73
C ARG A 55 -16.05 54.87 32.24
N SER A 56 -14.86 54.28 32.33
CA SER A 56 -14.42 53.11 33.10
C SER A 56 -15.39 51.93 33.30
N CYS A 57 -15.06 50.77 32.73
CA CYS A 57 -14.97 49.55 33.53
C CYS A 57 -14.17 48.48 32.77
N SER A 58 -13.13 47.95 33.42
CA SER A 58 -12.32 46.84 32.97
C SER A 58 -13.16 45.58 32.76
N ARG A 59 -13.41 45.22 31.50
CA ARG A 59 -13.81 43.85 31.13
C ARG A 59 -12.66 43.21 30.37
N ARG A 60 -11.96 42.30 31.04
CA ARG A 60 -11.06 41.33 30.41
C ARG A 60 -11.83 40.67 29.28
N ARG A 61 -11.51 41.03 28.03
CA ARG A 61 -11.89 40.24 26.87
C ARG A 61 -11.05 38.97 26.94
N GLN A 62 -11.65 37.89 27.44
CA GLN A 62 -11.16 36.55 27.17
C GLN A 62 -11.22 36.37 25.66
N VAL A 63 -10.10 36.66 25.00
CA VAL A 63 -9.83 36.20 23.65
C VAL A 63 -9.77 34.69 23.78
N TRP A 64 -10.86 34.02 23.40
CA TRP A 64 -10.82 32.59 23.07
C TRP A 64 -9.85 32.46 21.90
N ARG A 65 -8.56 32.31 22.23
CA ARG A 65 -7.58 31.72 21.33
C ARG A 65 -8.04 30.29 21.15
N GLY A 66 -8.83 30.05 20.10
CA GLY A 66 -9.07 28.70 19.64
C GLY A 66 -7.71 28.04 19.49
N ARG A 67 -7.40 27.09 20.37
CA ARG A 67 -6.25 26.21 20.17
C ARG A 67 -6.56 25.46 18.88
N VAL A 68 -5.96 25.92 17.78
CA VAL A 68 -5.74 25.06 16.63
C VAL A 68 -4.96 23.88 17.20
N HIS A 69 -5.65 22.78 17.46
CA HIS A 69 -4.98 21.53 17.76
C HIS A 69 -4.29 21.16 16.45
N CYS A 70 -3.05 21.63 16.26
CA CYS A 70 -2.15 21.02 15.32
C CYS A 70 -2.01 19.58 15.81
N ALA A 71 -2.77 18.67 15.22
CA ALA A 71 -2.58 17.25 15.43
C ALA A 71 -1.10 16.98 15.16
N LEU A 72 -0.38 16.52 16.18
CA LEU A 72 1.03 16.16 16.04
C LEU A 72 1.08 14.97 15.08
N VAL A 73 1.50 15.23 13.84
CA VAL A 73 1.76 14.18 12.86
C VAL A 73 3.05 13.49 13.27
N LEU A 74 2.96 12.20 13.58
CA LEU A 74 4.12 11.42 13.99
C LEU A 74 5.10 11.27 12.80
N PRO A 75 6.43 11.37 13.02
CA PRO A 75 7.40 11.16 11.96
C PRO A 75 7.29 9.77 11.35
N LEU A 76 7.37 9.70 10.02
CA LEU A 76 7.26 8.48 9.23
C LEU A 76 8.60 8.19 8.55
N ALA A 77 9.05 6.93 8.64
CA ALA A 77 10.20 6.43 7.92
C ALA A 77 9.83 5.24 7.02
N LEU A 78 10.61 5.05 5.97
CA LEU A 78 10.51 3.94 5.04
C LEU A 78 11.89 3.32 4.84
N VAL A 79 11.97 2.00 4.97
CA VAL A 79 13.17 1.21 4.78
C VAL A 79 12.93 0.06 3.82
N GLY A 80 13.91 -0.25 2.97
CA GLY A 80 13.76 -1.34 2.01
C GLY A 80 14.90 -1.44 1.01
N ASN A 81 14.98 -2.59 0.35
CA ASN A 81 15.85 -2.78 -0.81
C ASN A 81 15.25 -2.06 -2.02
N LEU A 82 16.11 -1.45 -2.83
CA LEU A 82 15.74 -1.00 -4.17
C LEU A 82 15.85 -2.17 -5.15
N SER A 83 15.06 -2.12 -6.21
CA SER A 83 15.18 -3.06 -7.32
C SER A 83 15.47 -2.39 -8.66
N LEU A 84 16.11 -3.18 -9.53
CA LEU A 84 16.12 -2.95 -10.96
C LEU A 84 15.07 -3.86 -11.58
N ASP A 85 14.09 -3.24 -12.25
CA ASP A 85 12.96 -3.92 -12.85
C ASP A 85 13.15 -3.95 -14.38
N LEU A 86 13.39 -5.14 -14.93
CA LEU A 86 13.58 -5.39 -16.36
C LEU A 86 12.24 -5.78 -16.98
N ILE A 87 11.63 -4.89 -17.76
CA ILE A 87 10.29 -5.13 -18.33
C ILE A 87 10.42 -5.32 -19.83
N ASP A 88 10.01 -6.48 -20.34
CA ASP A 88 9.93 -6.81 -21.77
C ASP A 88 11.22 -6.47 -22.56
N GLY A 89 12.39 -6.76 -21.97
CA GLY A 89 13.70 -6.48 -22.58
C GLY A 89 14.09 -4.99 -22.65
N GLY A 90 13.27 -4.10 -22.09
CA GLY A 90 13.55 -2.67 -21.99
C GLY A 90 14.64 -2.33 -20.97
N PRO A 91 15.06 -1.05 -20.92
CA PRO A 91 16.07 -0.61 -19.97
C PRO A 91 15.60 -0.79 -18.51
N PRO A 92 16.53 -1.04 -17.56
CA PRO A 92 16.17 -1.20 -16.15
C PRO A 92 15.42 0.00 -15.59
N ARG A 93 14.27 -0.26 -14.97
CA ARG A 93 13.48 0.74 -14.26
C ARG A 93 13.75 0.67 -12.77
N THR A 94 13.63 1.80 -12.08
CA THR A 94 13.69 1.83 -10.62
C THR A 94 12.43 1.21 -10.03
N GLY A 95 12.61 0.17 -9.21
CA GLY A 95 11.56 -0.45 -8.44
C GLY A 95 11.88 -0.49 -6.95
N GLY A 96 11.12 -1.33 -6.25
CA GLY A 96 11.20 -1.52 -4.81
C GLY A 96 10.32 -0.56 -4.03
N ALA A 97 9.88 -1.05 -2.87
CA ALA A 97 8.99 -0.32 -1.97
C ALA A 97 9.46 1.12 -1.66
N PRO A 98 10.77 1.39 -1.40
CA PRO A 98 11.28 2.74 -1.23
C PRO A 98 10.85 3.73 -2.32
N PHE A 99 10.96 3.34 -3.58
CA PHE A 99 10.66 4.22 -4.70
C PHE A 99 9.16 4.37 -4.95
N HIS A 100 8.40 3.27 -4.87
CA HIS A 100 6.95 3.32 -5.07
C HIS A 100 6.23 4.10 -3.97
N CYS A 101 6.64 3.92 -2.72
CA CYS A 101 6.15 4.74 -1.62
C CYS A 101 6.52 6.22 -1.78
N ALA A 102 7.72 6.54 -2.27
CA ALA A 102 8.11 7.94 -2.52
C ALA A 102 7.19 8.61 -3.54
N ARG A 103 6.79 7.89 -4.60
CA ARG A 103 5.79 8.39 -5.56
C ARG A 103 4.46 8.69 -4.87
N ALA A 104 3.99 7.82 -3.99
CA ALA A 104 2.76 8.01 -3.23
C ALA A 104 2.86 9.18 -2.24
N LEU A 105 3.98 9.32 -1.52
CA LEU A 105 4.26 10.43 -0.61
C LEU A 105 4.25 11.78 -1.35
N ARG A 106 4.82 11.82 -2.56
CA ARG A 106 4.79 13.02 -3.41
C ARG A 106 3.38 13.46 -3.78
N LEU A 107 2.49 12.50 -4.05
CA LEU A 107 1.08 12.77 -4.33
C LEU A 107 0.32 13.20 -3.06
N LEU A 108 0.64 12.60 -1.91
CA LEU A 108 0.06 12.98 -0.62
C LEU A 108 0.51 14.36 -0.12
N GLY A 109 1.68 14.84 -0.56
CA GLY A 109 2.33 16.00 0.05
C GLY A 109 2.88 15.72 1.45
N THR A 110 3.05 14.44 1.81
CA THR A 110 3.55 14.01 3.13
C THR A 110 5.06 13.82 3.07
N ARG A 111 5.77 14.33 4.08
CA ARG A 111 7.20 14.08 4.26
C ARG A 111 7.42 12.76 5.00
N ALA A 112 8.41 12.00 4.55
CA ALA A 112 8.92 10.84 5.27
C ALA A 112 10.43 10.74 5.05
N THR A 113 11.13 10.12 6.00
CA THR A 113 12.53 9.75 5.81
C THR A 113 12.60 8.45 5.01
N ILE A 114 13.33 8.44 3.91
CA ILE A 114 13.52 7.24 3.09
C ILE A 114 14.96 6.79 3.25
N VAL A 115 15.15 5.57 3.74
CA VAL A 115 16.45 4.91 3.83
C VAL A 115 16.38 3.66 2.96
N ALA A 116 17.17 3.59 1.91
CA ALA A 116 17.09 2.52 0.94
C ALA A 116 18.46 1.88 0.74
N ARG A 117 18.48 0.60 0.37
CA ARG A 117 19.72 -0.16 0.14
C ARG A 117 19.85 -0.58 -1.31
N CYS A 118 21.06 -0.44 -1.88
CA CYS A 118 21.42 -0.93 -3.21
C CYS A 118 22.94 -1.07 -3.38
N ALA A 119 23.38 -1.71 -4.45
CA ALA A 119 24.80 -1.72 -4.83
C ALA A 119 25.30 -0.30 -5.20
N PRO A 120 26.56 0.05 -4.88
CA PRO A 120 27.14 1.37 -5.17
C PRO A 120 27.04 1.78 -6.64
N ARG A 121 27.20 0.84 -7.57
CA ARG A 121 27.11 1.08 -9.01
C ARG A 121 25.74 1.62 -9.45
N ASP A 122 24.67 1.29 -8.72
CA ASP A 122 23.30 1.68 -9.06
C ASP A 122 22.85 2.94 -8.29
N ALA A 123 23.56 3.33 -7.24
CA ALA A 123 23.17 4.38 -6.31
C ALA A 123 22.96 5.75 -6.98
N ALA A 124 23.78 6.10 -7.98
CA ALA A 124 23.63 7.36 -8.69
C ALA A 124 22.29 7.45 -9.45
N THR A 125 21.87 6.36 -10.10
CA THR A 125 20.60 6.26 -10.81
C THR A 125 19.43 6.42 -9.84
N PHE A 126 19.45 5.70 -8.71
CA PHE A 126 18.40 5.80 -7.71
C PHE A 126 18.31 7.17 -7.06
N ARG A 127 19.45 7.80 -6.70
CA ARG A 127 19.46 9.17 -6.15
C ARG A 127 18.83 10.17 -7.11
N ARG A 128 19.11 10.07 -8.42
CA ARG A 128 18.45 10.91 -9.44
C ARG A 128 16.94 10.68 -9.48
N GLY A 129 16.49 9.42 -9.37
CA GLY A 129 15.07 9.07 -9.28
C GLY A 129 14.38 9.76 -8.11
N PHE A 130 14.95 9.64 -6.90
CA PHE A 130 14.42 10.29 -5.69
C PHE A 130 14.46 11.82 -5.76
N ALA A 131 15.53 12.40 -6.32
CA ALA A 131 15.64 13.85 -6.51
C ALA A 131 14.53 14.40 -7.42
N ARG A 132 14.18 13.70 -8.51
CA ARG A 132 13.05 14.08 -9.39
C ARG A 132 11.70 14.03 -8.67
N LEU A 133 11.55 13.17 -7.68
CA LEU A 133 10.35 13.11 -6.83
C LEU A 133 10.33 14.20 -5.75
N GLY A 134 11.42 14.96 -5.55
CA GLY A 134 11.54 15.93 -4.46
C GLY A 134 11.63 15.30 -3.07
N LEU A 135 11.99 14.01 -3.01
CA LEU A 135 12.08 13.23 -1.78
C LEU A 135 13.43 12.50 -1.76
N PRO A 136 14.54 13.20 -1.41
CA PRO A 136 15.86 12.58 -1.37
C PRO A 136 15.89 11.43 -0.37
N ALA A 137 16.53 10.33 -0.76
CA ALA A 137 16.69 9.14 0.08
C ALA A 137 18.15 8.98 0.54
N THR A 138 18.33 8.53 1.77
CA THR A 138 19.61 8.02 2.26
C THR A 138 19.85 6.65 1.65
N ILE A 139 20.94 6.49 0.91
CA ILE A 139 21.30 5.22 0.29
C ILE A 139 22.38 4.53 1.13
N VAL A 140 22.00 3.43 1.76
CA VAL A 140 22.91 2.51 2.46
C VAL A 140 23.61 1.65 1.39
N PRO A 141 24.96 1.62 1.37
CA PRO A 141 25.69 0.84 0.38
C PRO A 141 25.57 -0.67 0.66
N GLY A 142 25.22 -1.42 -0.37
CA GLY A 142 25.22 -2.87 -0.38
C GLY A 142 26.22 -3.51 -1.35
N THR A 143 26.15 -4.82 -1.54
CA THR A 143 26.96 -5.56 -2.52
C THR A 143 26.17 -5.88 -3.79
N ALA A 144 24.86 -6.09 -3.66
CA ALA A 144 23.96 -6.38 -4.75
C ALA A 144 22.65 -5.58 -4.67
N THR A 145 22.12 -5.23 -5.84
CA THR A 145 20.76 -4.70 -6.01
C THR A 145 19.87 -5.83 -6.50
N THR A 146 18.73 -6.05 -5.84
CA THR A 146 17.74 -7.04 -6.29
C THR A 146 17.30 -6.70 -7.71
N THR A 147 17.24 -7.69 -8.59
CA THR A 147 16.82 -7.49 -9.97
C THR A 147 15.67 -8.44 -10.26
N PHE A 148 14.57 -7.89 -10.76
CA PHE A 148 13.44 -8.65 -11.25
C PHE A 148 13.32 -8.50 -12.76
N SER A 149 12.87 -9.54 -13.43
CA SER A 149 12.37 -9.42 -14.79
C SER A 149 10.87 -9.72 -14.85
N PHE A 150 10.21 -9.06 -15.78
CA PHE A 150 8.78 -9.12 -16.01
C PHE A 150 8.53 -9.46 -17.47
N SER A 151 7.70 -10.48 -17.69
CA SER A 151 7.12 -10.79 -18.98
C SER A 151 5.62 -10.98 -18.84
N TYR A 152 4.91 -10.81 -19.94
CA TYR A 152 3.45 -10.91 -19.99
C TYR A 152 3.03 -12.03 -20.95
N GLU A 153 2.29 -13.00 -20.42
CA GLU A 153 1.61 -14.04 -21.20
C GLU A 153 0.11 -13.76 -21.20
N GLY A 154 -0.36 -13.01 -22.21
CA GLY A 154 -1.71 -12.43 -22.17
C GLY A 154 -1.85 -11.47 -20.99
N ASP A 155 -2.87 -11.68 -20.15
CA ASP A 155 -3.10 -10.89 -18.94
C ASP A 155 -2.26 -11.36 -17.74
N ARG A 156 -1.53 -12.48 -17.88
CA ARG A 156 -0.72 -13.05 -16.79
C ARG A 156 0.66 -12.41 -16.77
N ARG A 157 0.98 -11.74 -15.68
CA ARG A 157 2.33 -11.25 -15.37
C ARG A 157 3.17 -12.40 -14.82
N LEU A 158 4.28 -12.71 -15.48
CA LEU A 158 5.32 -13.60 -14.98
C LEU A 158 6.45 -12.77 -14.40
N MET A 159 6.95 -13.18 -13.23
CA MET A 159 8.04 -12.51 -12.52
C MET A 159 9.17 -13.48 -12.28
N GLN A 160 10.40 -13.07 -12.60
CA GLN A 160 11.62 -13.79 -12.26
C GLN A 160 12.49 -12.96 -11.34
N VAL A 161 13.21 -13.63 -10.45
CA VAL A 161 14.29 -13.07 -9.65
C VAL A 161 15.60 -13.33 -10.40
N GLU A 162 16.12 -12.31 -11.06
CA GLU A 162 17.39 -12.38 -11.79
C GLU A 162 18.59 -12.29 -10.84
N ARG A 163 18.42 -11.52 -9.76
CA ARG A 163 19.45 -11.33 -8.75
C ARG A 163 18.81 -11.07 -7.40
N VAL A 164 19.31 -11.76 -6.38
CA VAL A 164 18.97 -11.52 -4.97
C VAL A 164 19.86 -10.39 -4.45
N GLY A 165 19.25 -9.37 -3.85
CA GLY A 165 19.96 -8.28 -3.19
C GLY A 165 20.44 -8.63 -1.79
N ASP A 166 20.97 -7.64 -1.09
CA ASP A 166 21.49 -7.82 0.27
C ASP A 166 20.39 -7.99 1.34
N VAL A 167 20.82 -8.45 2.52
CA VAL A 167 20.03 -8.48 3.76
C VAL A 167 20.30 -7.23 4.59
N TRP A 168 19.27 -6.68 5.23
CA TRP A 168 19.40 -5.58 6.18
C TRP A 168 19.97 -6.03 7.53
N SER A 169 20.97 -5.31 7.98
CA SER A 169 21.63 -5.51 9.28
C SER A 169 21.10 -4.53 10.33
N ARG A 170 21.47 -4.78 11.60
CA ARG A 170 21.21 -3.83 12.70
C ARG A 170 21.97 -2.51 12.54
N ALA A 171 23.16 -2.53 11.94
CA ALA A 171 23.93 -1.31 11.68
C ALA A 171 23.23 -0.40 10.67
N ASP A 172 22.58 -0.99 9.65
CA ASP A 172 21.81 -0.22 8.66
C ASP A 172 20.63 0.55 9.30
N VAL A 173 20.11 0.05 10.42
CA VAL A 173 19.01 0.70 11.17
C VAL A 173 19.47 2.01 11.82
N GLU A 174 20.76 2.20 12.06
CA GLU A 174 21.31 3.45 12.62
C GLU A 174 21.13 4.64 11.67
N ALA A 175 21.02 4.39 10.37
CA ALA A 175 20.69 5.41 9.38
C ALA A 175 19.22 5.86 9.45
N VAL A 176 18.36 5.15 10.19
CA VAL A 176 16.94 5.46 10.33
C VAL A 176 16.74 6.33 11.57
N PRO A 177 16.34 7.60 11.42
CA PRO A 177 16.18 8.48 12.56
C PRO A 177 15.07 7.99 13.50
N PRO A 178 15.08 8.45 14.77
CA PRO A 178 13.95 8.28 15.67
C PRO A 178 12.66 8.82 15.02
N GLY A 179 11.54 8.15 15.27
CA GLY A 179 10.27 8.52 14.67
C GLY A 179 9.10 7.82 15.35
N GLY A 180 7.88 8.04 14.85
CA GLY A 180 6.70 7.34 15.38
C GLY A 180 6.36 6.07 14.61
N TRP A 181 6.52 6.10 13.28
CA TRP A 181 6.21 4.98 12.39
C TRP A 181 7.37 4.65 11.47
N VAL A 182 7.56 3.37 11.18
CA VAL A 182 8.49 2.89 10.14
C VAL A 182 7.83 1.78 9.32
N HIS A 183 7.91 1.90 7.99
CA HIS A 183 7.53 0.83 7.07
C HIS A 183 8.77 0.10 6.58
N ALA A 184 8.82 -1.22 6.76
CA ALA A 184 9.79 -2.11 6.14
C ALA A 184 9.16 -2.74 4.90
N GLY A 185 9.74 -2.42 3.74
CA GLY A 185 9.36 -2.95 2.43
C GLY A 185 10.39 -3.94 1.89
N PRO A 186 10.42 -5.19 2.38
CA PRO A 186 11.21 -6.27 1.80
C PRO A 186 10.77 -6.56 0.36
N LEU A 187 11.72 -6.99 -0.47
CA LEU A 187 11.43 -7.52 -1.81
C LEU A 187 11.31 -9.04 -1.79
N LEU A 188 12.09 -9.69 -0.93
CA LEU A 188 12.18 -11.15 -0.76
C LEU A 188 12.20 -11.52 0.72
N ARG A 189 11.85 -12.77 1.02
CA ARG A 189 11.99 -13.35 2.36
C ARG A 189 13.42 -13.22 2.87
N GLY A 190 13.54 -12.89 4.15
CA GLY A 190 14.83 -12.71 4.81
C GLY A 190 15.56 -11.40 4.47
N ASP A 191 14.99 -10.49 3.66
CA ASP A 191 15.56 -9.14 3.48
C ASP A 191 15.69 -8.40 4.81
N PHE A 192 14.80 -8.67 5.76
CA PHE A 192 14.85 -8.16 7.14
C PHE A 192 14.79 -9.33 8.14
N PRO A 193 15.92 -9.71 8.76
CA PRO A 193 15.93 -10.68 9.84
C PRO A 193 15.16 -10.17 11.06
N ALA A 194 14.65 -11.10 11.91
CA ALA A 194 13.90 -10.74 13.11
C ALA A 194 14.64 -9.76 14.03
N GLY A 195 15.96 -9.95 14.18
CA GLY A 195 16.82 -9.06 14.96
C GLY A 195 16.92 -7.63 14.40
N THR A 196 16.75 -7.45 13.09
CA THR A 196 16.71 -6.15 12.41
C THR A 196 15.33 -5.51 12.54
N LEU A 197 14.25 -6.28 12.37
CA LEU A 197 12.88 -5.82 12.60
C LEU A 197 12.68 -5.36 14.06
N ALA A 198 13.21 -6.11 15.03
CA ALA A 198 13.21 -5.73 16.43
C ALA A 198 13.92 -4.38 16.67
N ALA A 199 15.05 -4.13 15.99
CA ALA A 199 15.76 -2.87 16.08
C ALA A 199 14.97 -1.70 15.45
N LEU A 200 14.33 -1.94 14.31
CA LEU A 200 13.43 -0.96 13.68
C LEU A 200 12.24 -0.62 14.58
N ALA A 201 11.68 -1.60 15.31
CA ALA A 201 10.54 -1.39 16.19
C ALA A 201 10.88 -0.64 17.50
N ARG A 202 12.15 -0.49 17.88
CA ARG A 202 12.51 0.21 19.14
C ARG A 202 12.01 1.66 19.12
N GLY A 203 11.09 1.98 20.05
CA GLY A 203 10.49 3.31 20.18
C GLY A 203 9.57 3.72 19.02
N ARG A 204 9.20 2.78 18.13
CA ARG A 204 8.47 3.03 16.89
C ARG A 204 7.36 2.00 16.71
N ARG A 205 6.35 2.34 15.92
CA ARG A 205 5.39 1.37 15.38
C ARG A 205 5.89 0.87 14.04
N LEU A 206 6.05 -0.45 13.91
CA LEU A 206 6.60 -1.10 12.73
C LEU A 206 5.47 -1.61 11.84
N SER A 207 5.54 -1.28 10.56
CA SER A 207 4.75 -1.91 9.52
C SER A 207 5.64 -2.75 8.62
N LEU A 208 5.17 -3.93 8.24
CA LEU A 208 5.88 -4.86 7.37
C LEU A 208 5.02 -5.20 6.14
N ASP A 209 5.62 -5.17 4.95
CA ASP A 209 5.03 -5.79 3.75
C ASP A 209 5.30 -7.31 3.76
N GLY A 210 4.24 -8.10 3.60
CA GLY A 210 4.25 -9.55 3.68
C GLY A 210 5.02 -10.25 2.57
N GLN A 211 5.47 -9.52 1.54
CA GLN A 211 6.50 -10.00 0.61
C GLN A 211 7.72 -10.60 1.35
N GLY A 212 8.09 -10.03 2.50
CA GLY A 212 9.20 -10.54 3.32
C GLY A 212 8.92 -11.84 4.07
N LEU A 213 7.69 -12.35 4.01
CA LEU A 213 7.28 -13.61 4.63
C LEU A 213 7.09 -14.71 3.58
N THR A 214 6.61 -14.34 2.38
CA THR A 214 6.14 -15.32 1.40
C THR A 214 7.06 -15.47 0.19
N ARG A 215 7.72 -14.40 -0.28
CA ARG A 215 8.50 -14.45 -1.52
C ARG A 215 9.82 -15.18 -1.30
N VAL A 216 9.96 -16.34 -1.93
CA VAL A 216 11.15 -17.18 -1.79
C VAL A 216 12.41 -16.44 -2.20
N ARG A 217 13.45 -16.52 -1.36
CA ARG A 217 14.75 -15.89 -1.60
C ARG A 217 15.63 -16.78 -2.48
N ALA A 218 15.29 -16.89 -3.76
CA ALA A 218 16.06 -17.64 -4.74
C ALA A 218 15.94 -17.01 -6.13
N THR A 219 16.94 -17.24 -6.99
CA THR A 219 16.87 -16.86 -8.40
C THR A 219 15.91 -17.76 -9.19
N GLY A 220 15.40 -17.26 -10.30
CA GLY A 220 14.40 -17.94 -11.14
C GLY A 220 12.98 -17.48 -10.84
N SER A 221 11.98 -18.30 -11.15
CA SER A 221 10.58 -17.90 -11.04
C SER A 221 10.23 -17.46 -9.63
N LEU A 222 9.57 -16.31 -9.50
CA LEU A 222 9.10 -15.83 -8.22
C LEU A 222 8.02 -16.77 -7.68
N ARG A 223 8.27 -17.34 -6.50
CA ARG A 223 7.36 -18.25 -5.81
C ARG A 223 6.95 -17.67 -4.47
N LEU A 224 5.73 -18.01 -4.04
CA LEU A 224 5.22 -17.76 -2.70
C LEU A 224 5.15 -19.08 -1.95
N GLU A 225 5.71 -19.13 -0.74
CA GLU A 225 5.72 -20.32 0.11
C GLU A 225 5.30 -19.99 1.54
N ARG A 226 4.59 -20.93 2.18
CA ARG A 226 4.18 -20.84 3.59
C ARG A 226 5.31 -21.30 4.51
N ASP A 227 6.20 -20.39 4.83
CA ASP A 227 7.32 -20.63 5.76
C ASP A 227 7.66 -19.36 6.56
N PRO A 228 6.67 -18.73 7.24
CA PRO A 228 6.97 -17.56 8.06
C PRO A 228 7.61 -18.01 9.38
N ASP A 229 8.81 -17.51 9.67
CA ASP A 229 9.35 -17.52 11.03
C ASP A 229 8.46 -16.62 11.92
N PRO A 230 7.76 -17.17 12.93
CA PRO A 230 6.88 -16.39 13.80
C PRO A 230 7.60 -15.21 14.49
N GLU A 231 8.91 -15.32 14.72
CA GLU A 231 9.70 -14.25 15.33
C GLU A 231 9.77 -12.99 14.46
N LEU A 232 9.57 -13.10 13.14
CA LEU A 232 9.51 -11.93 12.25
C LEU A 232 8.33 -11.01 12.57
N LEU A 233 7.21 -11.56 13.06
CA LEU A 233 5.98 -10.82 13.34
C LEU A 233 5.89 -10.28 14.76
N ARG A 234 6.74 -10.78 15.68
CA ARG A 234 6.71 -10.45 17.11
C ARG A 234 6.68 -8.95 17.43
N HIS A 235 7.33 -8.13 16.59
CA HIS A 235 7.43 -6.69 16.78
C HIS A 235 6.65 -5.87 15.74
N VAL A 236 5.89 -6.54 14.87
CA VAL A 236 5.13 -5.89 13.79
C VAL A 236 3.80 -5.37 14.34
N THR A 237 3.55 -4.09 14.18
CA THR A 237 2.28 -3.44 14.52
C THR A 237 1.26 -3.57 13.39
N VAL A 238 1.70 -3.44 12.15
CA VAL A 238 0.86 -3.50 10.94
C VAL A 238 1.47 -4.46 9.92
N LEU A 239 0.79 -5.55 9.62
CA LEU A 239 1.16 -6.43 8.50
C LEU A 239 0.28 -6.11 7.30
N LYS A 240 0.90 -5.79 6.16
CA LYS A 240 0.18 -5.66 4.89
C LYS A 240 0.47 -6.88 4.01
N LEU A 241 -0.57 -7.45 3.41
CA LEU A 241 -0.55 -8.59 2.51
C LEU A 241 -1.25 -8.25 1.19
N ALA A 242 -0.80 -8.86 0.11
CA ALA A 242 -1.61 -9.06 -1.09
C ALA A 242 -2.51 -10.30 -0.93
N ASP A 243 -3.51 -10.45 -1.80
CA ASP A 243 -4.43 -11.60 -1.83
C ASP A 243 -3.66 -12.92 -1.92
N GLU A 244 -2.69 -12.99 -2.83
CA GLU A 244 -1.86 -14.17 -3.07
C GLU A 244 -0.93 -14.48 -1.88
N GLU A 245 -0.54 -13.45 -1.12
CA GLU A 245 0.27 -13.60 0.09
C GLU A 245 -0.58 -14.12 1.26
N ALA A 246 -1.83 -13.66 1.39
CA ALA A 246 -2.79 -14.17 2.35
C ALA A 246 -3.16 -15.63 2.03
N GLU A 247 -3.40 -15.95 0.76
CA GLU A 247 -3.62 -17.31 0.28
C GLU A 247 -2.44 -18.22 0.66
N ALA A 248 -1.20 -17.79 0.40
CA ALA A 248 -0.02 -18.57 0.75
C ALA A 248 0.13 -18.77 2.27
N LEU A 249 -0.15 -17.77 3.10
CA LEU A 249 0.09 -17.84 4.54
C LEU A 249 -1.00 -18.60 5.31
N VAL A 250 -2.27 -18.37 4.97
CA VAL A 250 -3.42 -18.86 5.76
C VAL A 250 -4.52 -19.49 4.91
N GLY A 251 -4.35 -19.63 3.60
CA GLY A 251 -5.32 -20.29 2.70
C GLY A 251 -6.52 -19.42 2.33
N GLY A 252 -6.42 -18.10 2.47
CA GLY A 252 -7.41 -17.16 1.93
C GLY A 252 -7.62 -15.90 2.76
N LEU A 253 -8.85 -15.39 2.72
CA LEU A 253 -9.25 -14.10 3.32
C LEU A 253 -10.09 -14.26 4.59
N ASP A 254 -10.00 -15.41 5.27
CA ASP A 254 -10.71 -15.64 6.53
C ASP A 254 -10.18 -14.70 7.63
N PRO A 255 -11.02 -13.85 8.23
CA PRO A 255 -10.56 -12.87 9.20
C PRO A 255 -9.96 -13.46 10.48
N GLU A 256 -10.43 -14.62 10.93
CA GLU A 256 -9.92 -15.26 12.15
C GLU A 256 -8.51 -15.82 11.90
N ALA A 257 -8.31 -16.52 10.79
CA ALA A 257 -7.01 -17.04 10.39
C ALA A 257 -5.98 -15.93 10.17
N LEU A 258 -6.40 -14.82 9.55
CA LEU A 258 -5.54 -13.64 9.36
C LEU A 258 -5.22 -12.94 10.69
N ALA A 259 -6.19 -12.79 11.60
CA ALA A 259 -5.95 -12.23 12.93
C ALA A 259 -4.97 -13.10 13.75
N ALA A 260 -5.02 -14.43 13.57
CA ALA A 260 -4.15 -15.37 14.24
C ALA A 260 -2.67 -15.27 13.83
N LEU A 261 -2.32 -14.49 12.79
CA LEU A 261 -0.93 -14.21 12.42
C LEU A 261 -0.17 -13.42 13.51
N GLY A 262 -0.88 -12.67 14.37
CA GLY A 262 -0.30 -12.01 15.55
C GLY A 262 -0.23 -10.47 15.52
N PRO A 263 0.07 -9.81 14.39
CA PRO A 263 0.10 -8.35 14.33
C PRO A 263 -1.25 -7.70 14.72
N PRO A 264 -1.27 -6.61 15.52
CA PRO A 264 -2.50 -5.92 15.93
C PRO A 264 -3.37 -5.39 14.79
N GLU A 265 -2.75 -5.07 13.66
CA GLU A 265 -3.43 -4.63 12.43
C GLU A 265 -2.95 -5.49 11.26
N VAL A 266 -3.88 -6.14 10.56
CA VAL A 266 -3.61 -6.88 9.32
C VAL A 266 -4.42 -6.27 8.18
N LEU A 267 -3.74 -5.94 7.09
CA LEU A 267 -4.32 -5.34 5.90
C LEU A 267 -4.12 -6.30 4.74
N VAL A 268 -5.19 -6.68 4.04
CA VAL A 268 -5.09 -7.50 2.84
C VAL A 268 -5.64 -6.73 1.65
N THR A 269 -4.81 -6.48 0.64
CA THR A 269 -5.21 -5.80 -0.60
C THR A 269 -5.44 -6.82 -1.71
N PHE A 270 -6.57 -6.74 -2.41
CA PHE A 270 -6.95 -7.66 -3.48
C PHE A 270 -7.33 -6.90 -4.76
N GLY A 271 -6.42 -6.00 -5.16
CA GLY A 271 -6.51 -5.21 -6.39
C GLY A 271 -7.74 -4.31 -6.44
N SER A 272 -8.44 -4.33 -7.58
CA SER A 272 -9.63 -3.51 -7.83
C SER A 272 -10.81 -3.83 -6.92
N ARG A 273 -10.81 -4.99 -6.24
CA ARG A 273 -11.83 -5.37 -5.27
C ARG A 273 -11.68 -4.62 -3.94
N GLY A 274 -10.54 -3.97 -3.71
CA GLY A 274 -10.27 -3.16 -2.52
C GLY A 274 -9.36 -3.85 -1.50
N SER A 275 -9.69 -3.70 -0.22
CA SER A 275 -8.92 -4.29 0.88
C SER A 275 -9.80 -4.79 2.03
N LEU A 276 -9.29 -5.74 2.80
CA LEU A 276 -9.81 -6.16 4.10
C LEU A 276 -8.90 -5.59 5.19
N VAL A 277 -9.51 -5.00 6.21
CA VAL A 277 -8.82 -4.42 7.37
C VAL A 277 -9.23 -5.21 8.60
N ILE A 278 -8.27 -5.81 9.28
CA ILE A 278 -8.47 -6.55 10.53
C ILE A 278 -7.75 -5.78 11.63
N ALA A 279 -8.50 -5.24 12.59
CA ALA A 279 -7.96 -4.48 13.70
C ALA A 279 -8.95 -4.43 14.86
N GLY A 280 -8.46 -4.52 16.10
CA GLY A 280 -9.31 -4.39 17.29
C GLY A 280 -10.44 -5.43 17.37
N GLY A 281 -10.18 -6.66 16.90
CA GLY A 281 -11.16 -7.75 16.88
C GLY A 281 -12.28 -7.56 15.84
N GLN A 282 -12.13 -6.64 14.89
CA GLN A 282 -13.10 -6.37 13.83
C GLN A 282 -12.47 -6.56 12.46
N ALA A 283 -13.28 -6.98 11.49
CA ALA A 283 -12.88 -7.14 10.10
C ALA A 283 -13.80 -6.30 9.20
N GLU A 284 -13.23 -5.34 8.47
CA GLU A 284 -14.00 -4.45 7.59
C GLU A 284 -13.43 -4.42 6.17
N ARG A 285 -14.31 -4.53 5.17
CA ARG A 285 -13.95 -4.38 3.76
C ARG A 285 -14.03 -2.91 3.34
N VAL A 286 -12.96 -2.43 2.69
CA VAL A 286 -12.89 -1.13 2.02
C VAL A 286 -12.89 -1.37 0.52
N ARG A 287 -13.88 -0.81 -0.20
CA ARG A 287 -13.99 -0.98 -1.65
C ARG A 287 -13.02 -0.06 -2.40
N ALA A 288 -12.41 -0.56 -3.46
CA ALA A 288 -11.68 0.25 -4.43
C ALA A 288 -12.52 0.47 -5.70
N HIS A 289 -12.09 1.45 -6.49
CA HIS A 289 -12.58 1.64 -7.86
C HIS A 289 -11.63 0.94 -8.82
N TYR A 290 -12.19 0.22 -9.80
CA TYR A 290 -11.42 -0.38 -10.87
C TYR A 290 -10.78 0.71 -11.76
N VAL A 291 -9.50 0.53 -12.07
CA VAL A 291 -8.74 1.37 -13.01
C VAL A 291 -7.95 0.43 -13.92
N SER A 292 -8.06 0.61 -15.24
CA SER A 292 -7.41 -0.24 -16.25
C SER A 292 -5.99 0.24 -16.53
N GLU A 293 -5.13 0.22 -15.52
CA GLU A 293 -3.75 0.71 -15.56
C GLU A 293 -2.82 -0.26 -14.85
N ASP A 294 -1.52 -0.24 -15.19
CA ASP A 294 -0.50 -1.06 -14.53
C ASP A 294 -0.52 -0.81 -13.01
N PRO A 295 -0.89 -1.81 -12.19
CA PRO A 295 -1.02 -1.65 -10.75
C PRO A 295 0.35 -1.69 -10.04
N THR A 296 1.47 -1.76 -10.75
CA THR A 296 2.81 -1.82 -10.14
C THR A 296 3.04 -0.65 -9.17
N GLY A 297 3.46 -1.02 -7.95
CA GLY A 297 3.66 -0.12 -6.82
C GLY A 297 2.38 0.31 -6.08
N SER A 298 1.20 -0.20 -6.45
CA SER A 298 -0.07 0.14 -5.76
C SER A 298 -0.13 -0.38 -4.32
N GLY A 299 0.41 -1.57 -4.06
CA GLY A 299 0.54 -2.12 -2.71
C GLY A 299 1.42 -1.24 -1.81
N ASP A 300 2.59 -0.83 -2.31
CA ASP A 300 3.49 0.07 -1.58
C ASP A 300 2.85 1.45 -1.34
N ALA A 301 2.18 1.98 -2.37
CA ALA A 301 1.43 3.23 -2.27
C ALA A 301 0.31 3.14 -1.23
N PHE A 302 -0.40 2.01 -1.17
CA PHE A 302 -1.42 1.75 -0.15
C PHE A 302 -0.79 1.73 1.24
N SER A 303 0.29 0.96 1.44
CA SER A 303 0.99 0.82 2.73
C SER A 303 1.43 2.17 3.28
N ILE A 304 2.15 2.98 2.48
CA ILE A 304 2.66 4.25 2.98
C ILE A 304 1.55 5.28 3.21
N ALA A 305 0.49 5.27 2.40
CA ALA A 305 -0.66 6.15 2.58
C ALA A 305 -1.48 5.80 3.82
N TYR A 306 -1.64 4.49 4.07
CA TYR A 306 -2.23 3.98 5.30
C TYR A 306 -1.45 4.50 6.51
N LEU A 307 -0.12 4.34 6.50
CA LEU A 307 0.72 4.80 7.61
C LEU A 307 0.76 6.31 7.76
N ALA A 308 0.75 7.08 6.67
CA ALA A 308 0.63 8.54 6.75
C ALA A 308 -0.68 8.95 7.44
N ALA A 309 -1.78 8.26 7.17
CA ALA A 309 -3.05 8.49 7.85
C ALA A 309 -3.02 8.03 9.32
N ARG A 310 -2.41 6.88 9.64
CA ARG A 310 -2.22 6.42 11.02
C ARG A 310 -1.33 7.37 11.83
N ALA A 311 -0.26 7.88 11.23
CA ALA A 311 0.63 8.89 11.81
C ALA A 311 -0.09 10.22 12.10
N SER A 312 -1.17 10.50 11.35
CA SER A 312 -2.06 11.65 11.55
C SER A 312 -3.23 11.36 12.50
N GLY A 313 -3.28 10.18 13.14
CA GLY A 313 -4.28 9.82 14.14
C GLY A 313 -5.56 9.19 13.59
N HIS A 314 -5.67 8.89 12.29
CA HIS A 314 -6.83 8.19 11.75
C HIS A 314 -6.90 6.74 12.22
N VAL A 315 -8.08 6.23 12.57
CA VAL A 315 -8.33 4.80 12.88
C VAL A 315 -8.09 3.90 11.66
N PRO A 316 -7.82 2.58 11.85
CA PRO A 316 -7.42 1.66 10.77
C PRO A 316 -8.27 1.72 9.50
N VAL A 317 -9.59 1.57 9.63
CA VAL A 317 -10.51 1.60 8.48
C VAL A 317 -10.48 2.95 7.76
N ALA A 318 -10.44 4.06 8.50
CA ALA A 318 -10.38 5.39 7.90
C ALA A 318 -9.03 5.61 7.17
N ALA A 319 -7.93 5.08 7.71
CA ALA A 319 -6.63 5.09 7.06
C ALA A 319 -6.65 4.27 5.77
N ALA A 320 -7.25 3.08 5.78
CA ALA A 320 -7.41 2.24 4.59
C ALA A 320 -8.25 2.92 3.50
N ARG A 321 -9.36 3.56 3.85
CA ARG A 321 -10.18 4.34 2.89
C ARG A 321 -9.38 5.45 2.21
N ARG A 322 -8.54 6.17 2.97
CA ARG A 322 -7.64 7.21 2.43
C ARG A 322 -6.56 6.62 1.53
N ALA A 323 -5.96 5.51 1.93
CA ALA A 323 -4.98 4.79 1.14
C ALA A 323 -5.58 4.31 -0.21
N THR A 324 -6.77 3.72 -0.18
CA THR A 324 -7.50 3.30 -1.39
C THR A 324 -7.78 4.49 -2.31
N ALA A 325 -8.22 5.63 -1.77
CA ALA A 325 -8.48 6.83 -2.56
C ALA A 325 -7.20 7.36 -3.24
N LEU A 326 -6.07 7.39 -2.53
CA LEU A 326 -4.79 7.79 -3.10
C LEU A 326 -4.36 6.85 -4.23
N VAL A 327 -4.46 5.53 -4.03
CA VAL A 327 -4.10 4.56 -5.06
C VAL A 327 -4.95 4.77 -6.32
N GLY A 328 -6.25 5.00 -6.17
CA GLY A 328 -7.13 5.33 -7.30
C GLY A 328 -6.68 6.60 -8.05
N GLN A 329 -6.31 7.67 -7.33
CA GLN A 329 -5.77 8.89 -7.92
C GLN A 329 -4.43 8.66 -8.63
N MET A 330 -3.53 7.88 -8.01
CA MET A 330 -2.23 7.55 -8.58
C MET A 330 -2.35 6.76 -9.89
N LEU A 331 -3.29 5.81 -9.97
CA LEU A 331 -3.50 5.00 -11.17
C LEU A 331 -4.15 5.83 -12.27
N THR A 332 -5.22 6.58 -11.96
CA THR A 332 -5.90 7.45 -12.95
C THR A 332 -5.04 8.60 -13.47
N GLY A 333 -4.08 9.07 -12.68
CA GLY A 333 -3.09 10.07 -13.11
C GLY A 333 -2.00 9.54 -14.03
N ARG A 334 -1.87 8.22 -14.22
CA ARG A 334 -0.97 7.62 -15.21
C ARG A 334 -1.60 7.55 -16.61
N SER A 335 -2.94 7.58 -16.67
CA SER A 335 -3.73 7.60 -17.90
C SER A 335 -3.79 8.98 -18.59
N ARG A 336 -3.15 10.01 -18.03
CA ARG A 336 -3.17 11.40 -18.50
C ARG A 336 -1.76 11.86 -18.84
#